data_AF-A0A821INB3-F1
#
_entry.id   AF-A0A821INB3-F1
#
_cell.length_a   1.000
_cell.length_b   1.000
_cell.length_c   1.000
_cell.angle_alpha   90.00
_cell.angle_beta   90.00
_cell.angle_gamma   90.00
#
_symmetry.space_group_name_H-M   'P 1'
#
loop_
_entity.id
_entity.type
_entity.pdbx_description
1 polymer ?
#
loop_
_entity_poly.entity_id
_entity_poly.type
_entity_poly.pdbx_seq_one_letter_code
_entity_poly.pdbx_strand_id
1 'polypeptide(L)' 'DLHGHQRRVDYIEWHPTVQNLILSAGLDHQVVLWNVERAEPIQVYRCHPDAIQSIAWNRNGSLFATTCKDKHIRIIEPRS' A
#
# COMPACT_ATOMS: atom_id res chain seq x y z
N ASP A 1 0.12 -16.59 -5.09
CA ASP A 1 1.05 -15.45 -5.26
C ASP A 1 0.32 -14.24 -5.79
N LEU A 2 0.75 -13.05 -5.37
CA LEU A 2 0.20 -11.76 -5.82
C LEU A 2 1.18 -11.13 -6.81
N HIS A 3 0.74 -10.89 -8.04
CA HIS A 3 1.57 -10.38 -9.12
C HIS A 3 1.10 -8.98 -9.54
N GLY A 4 1.98 -7.97 -9.47
CA GLY A 4 1.66 -6.63 -9.97
C GLY A 4 2.73 -5.57 -9.69
N HIS A 5 3.51 -5.69 -8.62
CA HIS A 5 4.70 -4.86 -8.44
C HIS A 5 5.73 -5.16 -9.55
N GLN A 6 6.32 -4.10 -10.09
CA GLN A 6 7.31 -4.18 -11.18
C GLN A 6 8.75 -4.27 -10.67
N ARG A 7 8.95 -4.11 -9.36
CA ARG A 7 10.23 -4.18 -8.68
C ARG A 7 10.06 -4.86 -7.32
N ARG A 8 11.16 -5.04 -6.60
CA ARG A 8 11.18 -5.63 -5.26
C ARG A 8 10.15 -4.95 -4.35
N VAL A 9 9.37 -5.77 -3.66
CA VAL A 9 8.45 -5.34 -2.61
C VAL A 9 9.23 -5.23 -1.30
N ASP A 10 9.20 -4.06 -0.67
CA ASP A 10 9.95 -3.80 0.56
C ASP A 10 9.05 -3.78 1.80
N TYR A 11 7.76 -3.49 1.63
CA TYR A 11 6.82 -3.36 2.74
C TYR A 11 5.52 -4.10 2.49
N ILE A 12 4.95 -4.64 3.56
CA ILE A 12 3.66 -5.32 3.57
C ILE A 12 2.96 -5.10 4.91
N GLU A 13 1.66 -4.83 4.87
CA GLU A 13 0.81 -4.63 6.04
C GLU A 13 -0.55 -5.27 5.81
N TRP A 14 -1.04 -6.06 6.77
CA TRP A 14 -2.43 -6.54 6.76
C TRP A 14 -3.36 -5.39 7.13
N HIS A 15 -4.54 -5.36 6.52
CA HIS A 15 -5.57 -4.44 6.97
C HIS A 15 -6.02 -4.82 8.39
N PRO A 16 -6.13 -3.85 9.33
CA PRO A 16 -6.32 -4.18 10.74
C PRO A 16 -7.71 -4.68 11.09
N THR A 17 -8.72 -4.42 10.24
CA THR A 17 -10.14 -4.73 10.54
C THR A 17 -10.84 -5.57 9.47
N VAL A 18 -10.23 -5.79 8.31
CA VAL A 18 -10.87 -6.45 7.15
C VAL A 18 -10.01 -7.63 6.76
N GLN A 19 -10.63 -8.81 6.71
CA GLN A 19 -9.94 -10.04 6.31
C GLN A 19 -9.57 -9.99 4.83
N ASN A 20 -8.55 -10.78 4.46
CA ASN A 20 -8.12 -10.96 3.07
C ASN A 20 -7.69 -9.68 2.36
N LEU A 21 -7.35 -8.62 3.11
CA LEU A 21 -6.90 -7.35 2.56
C LEU A 21 -5.48 -7.03 3.01
N ILE A 22 -4.60 -6.79 2.04
CA ILE A 22 -3.19 -6.47 2.27
C ILE A 22 -2.84 -5.17 1.55
N LEU A 23 -2.03 -4.33 2.19
CA LEU A 23 -1.34 -3.21 1.58
C LEU A 23 0.14 -3.57 1.38
N SER A 24 0.70 -3.28 0.21
CA SER A 24 2.13 -3.43 -0.04
C SER A 24 2.71 -2.20 -0.68
N ALA A 25 4.03 -2.02 -0.55
CA ALA A 25 4.77 -0.99 -1.26
C ALA A 25 6.12 -1.52 -1.76
N GLY A 26 6.53 -1.05 -2.94
CA GLY A 26 7.73 -1.52 -3.63
C GLY A 26 8.65 -0.42 -4.13
N LEU A 27 9.81 -0.85 -4.64
CA LEU A 27 10.80 0.02 -5.29
C LEU A 27 10.35 0.53 -6.66
N ASP A 28 9.14 0.18 -7.10
CA ASP A 28 8.45 0.79 -8.23
C ASP A 28 7.68 2.07 -7.84
N HIS A 29 7.83 2.50 -6.58
CA HIS A 29 7.21 3.70 -5.99
C HIS A 29 5.67 3.62 -5.94
N GLN A 30 5.12 2.40 -6.04
CA GLN A 30 3.69 2.14 -5.99
C GLN A 30 3.32 1.60 -4.62
N VAL A 31 2.12 1.95 -4.17
CA VAL A 31 1.44 1.26 -3.08
C VAL A 31 0.29 0.48 -3.71
N VAL A 32 0.13 -0.78 -3.34
CA VAL A 32 -0.92 -1.64 -3.90
C VAL A 32 -1.78 -2.21 -2.77
N LEU A 33 -3.09 -2.09 -2.94
CA LEU A 33 -4.08 -2.73 -2.09
C LEU A 33 -4.57 -4.00 -2.77
N TRP A 34 -4.55 -5.13 -2.07
CA TRP A 34 -4.82 -6.46 -2.62
C TRP A 34 -6.00 -7.12 -1.95
N ASN A 35 -6.80 -7.83 -2.75
CA ASN A 35 -7.69 -8.88 -2.25
C ASN A 35 -6.94 -10.22 -2.35
N VAL A 36 -6.64 -10.83 -1.21
CA VAL A 36 -5.89 -12.08 -1.12
C VAL A 36 -6.72 -13.28 -1.58
N GLU A 37 -8.02 -13.27 -1.33
CA GLU A 37 -8.93 -14.37 -1.72
C GLU A 37 -9.00 -14.52 -3.23
N ARG A 38 -9.00 -13.39 -3.95
CA ARG A 38 -9.04 -13.36 -5.42
C ARG A 38 -7.66 -13.30 -6.07
N ALA A 39 -6.61 -13.14 -5.26
CA ALA A 39 -5.24 -12.88 -5.71
C ALA A 39 -5.12 -11.70 -6.69
N GLU A 40 -5.94 -10.65 -6.49
CA GLU A 40 -6.08 -9.53 -7.42
C GLU A 40 -5.74 -8.19 -6.73
N PRO A 41 -5.10 -7.24 -7.45
CA PRO A 41 -4.97 -5.88 -6.98
C PRO A 41 -6.32 -5.18 -7.04
N ILE A 42 -6.77 -4.62 -5.92
CA ILE A 42 -7.97 -3.79 -5.84
C ILE A 42 -7.65 -2.39 -6.34
N GLN A 43 -6.53 -1.83 -5.89
CA GLN A 43 -6.15 -0.46 -6.20
C GLN A 43 -4.64 -0.26 -6.20
N VAL A 44 -4.17 0.61 -7.09
CA VAL A 44 -2.76 0.98 -7.21
C VAL A 44 -2.60 2.49 -7.05
N TYR A 45 -1.91 2.91 -5.98
CA TYR A 45 -1.65 4.31 -5.69
C TYR A 45 -0.28 4.71 -6.23
N ARG A 46 -0.27 5.66 -7.17
CA ARG A 46 0.93 6.22 -7.81
C ARG A 46 1.17 7.65 -7.35
N CYS A 47 1.25 7.85 -6.04
CA CYS A 47 1.35 9.18 -5.44
C CYS A 47 2.77 9.58 -5.03
N HIS A 48 3.76 8.67 -5.16
CA HIS A 48 5.14 8.90 -4.74
C HIS A 48 6.08 9.07 -5.94
N PRO A 49 6.88 10.15 -5.99
CA PRO A 49 7.89 10.35 -7.02
C PRO A 49 9.21 9.59 -6.75
N ASP A 50 9.39 9.07 -5.53
CA ASP A 50 10.63 8.43 -5.07
C ASP A 50 10.30 7.27 -4.11
N ALA A 51 11.35 6.60 -3.59
CA ALA A 51 11.26 5.43 -2.76
C ALA A 51 10.42 5.67 -1.50
N ILE A 52 9.40 4.83 -1.35
CA ILE A 52 8.59 4.73 -0.15
C ILE A 52 9.47 4.21 0.99
N GLN A 53 9.37 4.83 2.16
CA GLN A 53 10.19 4.49 3.33
C GLN A 53 9.40 3.80 4.44
N SER A 54 8.06 3.90 4.42
CA SER A 54 7.18 3.24 5.38
C SER A 54 5.73 3.33 4.91
N ILE A 55 4.93 2.35 5.30
CA ILE A 55 3.48 2.31 5.17
C ILE A 55 2.88 1.94 6.52
N ALA A 56 1.71 2.49 6.86
CA ALA A 56 1.00 2.11 8.08
C ALA A 56 -0.51 2.36 7.96
N TRP A 57 -1.32 1.39 8.40
CA TRP A 57 -2.76 1.59 8.58
C TRP A 57 -3.06 2.35 9.87
N ASN A 58 -4.13 3.15 9.86
CA ASN A 58 -4.75 3.57 11.11
C ASN A 58 -5.53 2.40 11.74
N ARG A 59 -5.83 2.47 13.04
CA ARG A 59 -6.37 1.33 13.80
C ARG A 59 -7.69 0.78 13.28
N ASN A 60 -8.56 1.63 12.74
CA ASN A 60 -9.86 1.21 12.22
C ASN A 60 -9.82 0.82 10.72
N GLY A 61 -8.68 1.00 10.04
CA GLY A 61 -8.52 0.71 8.62
C GLY A 61 -9.20 1.71 7.68
N SER A 62 -9.67 2.86 8.17
CA SER A 62 -10.29 3.87 7.30
C SER A 62 -9.26 4.65 6.49
N LEU A 63 -8.00 4.70 6.95
CA LEU A 63 -6.92 5.47 6.35
C LEU A 63 -5.61 4.67 6.42
N PHE A 64 -4.71 4.96 5.49
CA PHE A 64 -3.31 4.58 5.63
C PHE A 64 -2.39 5.78 5.38
N ALA A 65 -1.24 5.75 6.01
CA ALA A 65 -0.18 6.74 5.88
C ALA A 65 1.01 6.12 5.15
N THR A 66 1.68 6.96 4.38
CA THR A 66 2.88 6.59 3.63
C THR A 66 3.91 7.70 3.75
N THR A 67 5.19 7.32 3.76
CA THR A 67 6.32 8.26 3.78
C THR A 67 7.22 8.02 2.59
N CYS A 68 7.84 9.08 2.07
CA CYS A 68 8.67 9.04 0.87
C CYS A 68 9.94 9.88 1.09
N LYS A 69 11.00 9.58 0.34
CA LYS A 69 12.24 10.38 0.34
C LYS A 69 12.04 11.84 -0.06
N ASP A 70 10.91 12.16 -0.70
CA ASP A 70 10.48 13.52 -1.02
C ASP A 70 10.12 14.38 0.20
N LYS A 71 10.25 13.83 1.42
CA LYS A 71 10.00 14.50 2.70
C LYS A 71 8.52 14.79 3.00
N HIS A 72 7.60 14.19 2.24
CA HIS A 72 6.17 14.30 2.49
C HIS A 72 5.60 13.03 3.12
N ILE A 73 4.67 13.24 4.05
CA ILE A 73 3.76 12.21 4.55
C ILE A 73 2.45 12.36 3.78
N ARG A 74 1.92 11.26 3.27
CA ARG A 74 0.62 11.25 2.58
C ARG A 74 -0.35 10.37 3.35
N ILE A 75 -1.54 10.91 3.57
CA ILE A 75 -2.67 10.19 4.18
C ILE A 75 -3.65 9.88 3.05
N ILE A 76 -4.05 8.62 2.94
CA ILE A 76 -4.83 8.12 1.81
C ILE A 76 -6.06 7.40 2.33
N GLU A 77 -7.21 7.75 1.75
CA GLU A 77 -8.45 7.01 1.89
C GLU A 77 -8.49 5.90 0.85
N PRO A 78 -8.53 4.61 1.24
CA PRO A 78 -8.49 3.52 0.27
C PRO A 78 -9.77 3.40 -0.56
N ARG A 79 -10.86 4.08 -0.14
CA ARG A 79 -12.21 3.98 -0.71
C ARG A 79 -12.61 5.18 -1.59
N SER A 80 -11.70 6.13 -1.86
CA SER A 80 -11.97 7.31 -2.69
C SER A 80 -12.04 6.99 -4.18
#